data_AF-A0A3N3DW80-F1
#
_entry.id   AF-A0A3N3DW80-F1
#
_cell.length_a   1.000
_cell.length_b   1.000
_cell.length_c   1.000
_cell.angle_alpha   90.00
_cell.angle_beta   90.00
_cell.angle_gamma   90.00
#
_symmetry.space_group_name_H-M   'P 1'
#
loop_
_entity.id
_entity.type
_entity.pdbx_description
1 polymer ?
#
loop_
_entity_poly.entity_id
_entity_poly.type
_entity_poly.pdbx_seq_one_letter_code
_entity_poly.pdbx_strand_id
1 'polypeptide(L)' 'MRNSAIVIPKQEKTKVQSKCRKLVKAYKFERSQQEITEVELNRAKIVMVDENGNMRRIPILAEH' A
#
# COMPACT_ATOMS: atom_id res chain seq x y z
N MET A 1 14.74 -52.97 -26.27
CA MET A 1 14.18 -52.14 -25.19
C MET A 1 13.89 -50.76 -25.76
N ARG A 2 12.66 -50.25 -25.67
CA ARG A 2 12.29 -48.91 -26.16
C ARG A 2 12.53 -47.91 -25.03
N ASN A 3 13.45 -46.99 -25.23
CA ASN A 3 13.75 -45.94 -24.26
C ASN A 3 12.73 -44.82 -24.46
N SER A 4 11.82 -44.65 -23.51
CA SER A 4 10.95 -43.47 -23.45
C SER A 4 11.67 -42.35 -22.69
N ALA A 5 11.79 -41.19 -23.34
CA ALA A 5 12.32 -39.99 -22.71
C ALA A 5 11.17 -39.11 -22.23
N ILE A 6 11.27 -38.61 -21.00
CA ILE A 6 10.36 -37.59 -20.49
C ILE A 6 10.76 -36.26 -21.11
N VAL A 7 9.96 -35.76 -22.04
CA VAL A 7 10.13 -34.42 -22.61
C VAL A 7 9.47 -33.42 -21.67
N ILE A 8 10.27 -32.73 -20.85
CA ILE A 8 9.80 -31.59 -20.06
C ILE A 8 9.69 -30.39 -21.01
N PRO A 9 8.48 -29.85 -21.27
CA PRO A 9 8.34 -28.66 -22.09
C PRO A 9 9.10 -27.51 -21.42
N LYS A 10 10.04 -26.89 -22.14
CA LYS A 10 10.69 -25.67 -21.64
C LYS A 10 9.59 -24.64 -21.45
N GLN A 11 9.32 -24.27 -20.20
CA GLN A 11 8.40 -23.18 -19.89
C GLN A 11 8.93 -21.93 -20.58
N GLU A 12 8.25 -21.51 -21.65
CA GLU A 12 8.49 -20.19 -22.21
C GLU A 12 8.23 -19.19 -21.09
N LYS A 13 9.26 -18.41 -20.74
CA LYS A 13 9.20 -17.33 -19.74
C LYS A 13 8.28 -16.23 -20.26
N THR A 14 7.00 -16.55 -20.36
CA THR A 14 5.96 -15.70 -20.90
C THR A 14 5.65 -14.68 -19.81
N LYS A 15 5.95 -13.41 -20.10
CA LYS A 15 5.38 -12.10 -19.67
C LYS A 15 4.74 -11.89 -18.27
N VAL A 16 4.32 -12.92 -17.54
CA VAL A 16 3.72 -12.91 -16.19
C VAL A 16 4.64 -12.28 -15.15
N GLN A 17 5.96 -12.51 -15.24
CA GLN A 17 6.93 -11.93 -14.29
C GLN A 17 6.92 -10.40 -14.27
N SER A 18 6.63 -9.72 -15.38
CA SER A 18 6.65 -8.24 -15.42
C SER A 18 5.43 -7.63 -14.71
N LYS A 19 4.24 -8.21 -14.89
CA LYS A 19 3.01 -7.77 -14.21
C LYS A 19 3.10 -7.98 -12.70
N CYS A 20 3.56 -9.16 -12.26
CA CYS A 20 3.74 -9.44 -10.83
C CYS A 20 4.74 -8.47 -10.16
N ARG A 21 5.86 -8.15 -10.82
CA ARG A 21 6.82 -7.17 -10.30
C ARG A 21 6.23 -5.77 -10.16
N LYS A 22 5.38 -5.34 -11.11
CA LYS A 22 4.69 -4.04 -11.03
C LYS A 22 3.74 -3.97 -9.83
N LEU A 23 2.94 -5.01 -9.61
CA LEU A 23 2.01 -5.08 -8.49
C LEU A 23 2.74 -5.07 -7.14
N VAL A 24 3.82 -5.84 -7.00
CA VAL A 24 4.62 -5.85 -5.76
C VAL A 24 5.23 -4.47 -5.50
N LYS A 25 5.74 -3.80 -6.54
CA LYS A 25 6.29 -2.44 -6.41
C LYS A 25 5.21 -1.44 -6.00
N ALA A 26 4.05 -1.48 -6.64
CA ALA A 26 2.92 -0.61 -6.33
C ALA A 26 2.45 -0.82 -4.87
N TYR A 27 2.24 -2.07 -4.45
CA TYR A 27 1.85 -2.40 -3.08
C TYR A 27 2.85 -1.86 -2.04
N LYS A 28 4.15 -2.08 -2.25
CA LYS A 28 5.18 -1.58 -1.33
C LYS A 28 5.17 -0.05 -1.24
N PHE A 29 4.99 0.62 -2.38
CA PHE A 29 4.92 2.07 -2.44
C PHE A 29 3.69 2.61 -1.69
N GLU A 30 2.50 2.10 -2.00
CA GLU A 30 1.25 2.53 -1.37
C GLU A 30 1.26 2.26 0.13
N ARG A 31 1.80 1.11 0.57
CA ARG A 31 1.97 0.81 2.00
C ARG A 31 2.80 1.89 2.72
N SER A 32 3.92 2.31 2.12
CA SER A 32 4.74 3.37 2.71
C SER A 32 4.04 4.73 2.72
N GLN A 33 3.27 5.05 1.68
CA GLN A 33 2.46 6.28 1.66
C GLN A 33 1.36 6.27 2.72
N GLN A 34 0.74 5.11 2.95
CA GLN A 34 -0.26 4.95 3.99
C GLN A 34 0.35 5.14 5.38
N GLU A 35 1.50 4.49 5.66
CA GLU A 35 2.22 4.65 6.94
C GLU A 35 2.56 6.13 7.22
N ILE A 36 3.04 6.86 6.21
CA ILE A 36 3.31 8.31 6.33
C ILE A 36 2.02 9.08 6.63
N THR A 37 0.96 8.78 5.89
CA THR A 37 -0.34 9.47 6.04
C THR A 37 -0.92 9.26 7.43
N GLU A 38 -0.86 8.04 7.97
CA GLU A 38 -1.33 7.74 9.32
C GLU A 38 -0.52 8.50 10.39
N VAL A 39 0.80 8.61 10.23
CA VAL A 39 1.65 9.40 11.14
C VAL A 39 1.28 10.88 11.08
N GLU A 40 1.09 11.43 9.89
CA GLU A 40 0.77 12.85 9.72
C GLU A 40 -0.65 13.18 10.21
N LEU A 41 -1.63 12.30 10.00
CA LEU A 41 -2.97 12.44 10.58
C LEU A 41 -2.96 12.39 12.11
N ASN A 42 -2.13 11.53 12.70
CA ASN A 42 -1.94 11.48 14.16
C ASN A 42 -1.27 12.73 14.72
N ARG A 43 -0.34 13.34 13.97
CA ARG A 43 0.36 14.58 14.36
C ARG A 43 -0.50 15.82 14.16
N ALA A 44 -1.35 15.83 13.14
CA ALA A 44 -2.17 16.96 12.79
C ALA A 44 -3.10 17.33 13.96
N LYS A 45 -3.06 18.61 14.33
CA LYS A 45 -3.93 19.20 15.35
C LYS A 45 -4.80 20.24 14.68
N ILE A 46 -6.05 19.90 14.42
CA ILE A 46 -7.04 20.87 13.96
C ILE A 46 -7.65 21.54 15.19
N VAL A 47 -7.64 22.87 15.20
CA VAL A 47 -8.23 23.69 16.26
C VAL A 47 -9.22 24.64 15.61
N MET A 48 -10.46 24.62 16.09
CA MET A 48 -11.50 25.58 15.73
C MET A 48 -11.45 26.74 16.72
N VAL A 49 -11.57 27.97 16.22
CA VAL A 49 -11.72 29.17 17.07
C VAL A 49 -13.14 29.67 16.91
N ASP A 50 -13.87 29.79 18.02
CA ASP A 50 -15.22 30.37 18.01
C ASP A 50 -15.19 31.91 17.98
N GLU A 51 -16.36 32.53 17.83
CA GLU A 51 -16.52 33.99 17.79
C GLU A 51 -16.06 34.68 19.09
N ASN A 52 -15.97 33.93 20.19
CA ASN A 52 -15.51 34.41 21.50
C ASN A 52 -14.00 34.15 21.72
N GLY A 53 -13.30 33.60 20.73
CA GLY A 53 -11.87 33.28 20.80
C GLY A 53 -11.53 31.96 21.51
N ASN A 54 -12.52 31.13 21.86
CA ASN A 54 -12.25 29.85 22.50
C ASN A 54 -11.74 28.84 21.47
N MET A 55 -10.64 28.18 21.81
CA MET A 55 -10.04 27.12 21.00
C MET A 55 -10.65 25.76 21.35
N ARG A 56 -11.21 25.08 20.34
CA ARG A 56 -11.69 23.70 20.45
C ARG A 56 -10.88 22.78 19.55
N ARG A 57 -10.28 21.74 20.12
CA ARG A 57 -9.53 20.74 19.35
C ARG A 57 -10.51 19.77 18.68
N ILE A 58 -10.38 19.61 17.37
CA ILE A 58 -11.15 18.63 16.60
C ILE A 58 -10.27 17.39 16.39
N PRO A 59 -10.68 16.20 16.86
CA PRO A 59 -10.00 14.95 16.52
C PRO A 59 -10.25 14.61 15.04
N ILE A 60 -9.20 14.28 14.31
CA ILE A 60 -9.29 13.88 12.89
C ILE A 60 -9.62 12.39 12.77
N LEU A 61 -9.12 11.60 13.70
CA LEU A 61 -9.45 10.19 13.82
C LEU A 61 -10.77 10.10 14.56
N ALA A 62 -11.83 9.77 13.83
CA ALA A 62 -13.01 9.20 14.45
C ALA A 62 -12.55 7.90 15.13
N GLU A 63 -12.77 7.79 16.43
CA GLU A 63 -12.52 6.55 17.16
C GLU A 63 -13.21 5.40 16.41
N HIS A 64 -12.41 4.44 15.95
CA HIS A 64 -12.84 3.09 15.62
C HIS A 64 -12.19 2.16 16.63
#